data_AF-A0AA93CLJ8-F1
#
_entry.id   AF-A0AA93CLJ8-F1
#
_cell.length_a   1.000
_cell.length_b   1.000
_cell.length_c   1.000
_cell.angle_alpha   90.00
_cell.angle_beta   90.00
_cell.angle_gamma   90.00
#
_symmetry.space_group_name_H-M   'P 1'
#
loop_
_entity.id
_entity.type
_entity.pdbx_description
1 polymer ?
#
loop_
_entity_poly.entity_id
_entity_poly.type
_entity_poly.pdbx_seq_one_letter_code
_entity_poly.pdbx_strand_id
1 'polypeptide(L)'
;MNNLDYGIIGNCKSAALISKSGSIDWCCLPNFDSSSVFAKILDDKKGGSFEILVSSAYTISQKYIAKTNILVTEFKNGNDVFESIDFMPRYKEADGSFYAPPDIIRYIKHISGAPVFKVKYNPKLEYAKEETYFKTTDNYIKSITDEDK
;
A
#
# COMPACT_ATOMS: atom_id res chain seq x y z
N MET A 1 22.38 -11.44 -7.53
CA MET A 1 21.04 -12.04 -7.36
C MET A 1 20.02 -10.97 -7.72
N ASN A 2 19.16 -11.21 -8.71
CA ASN A 2 17.99 -10.37 -8.94
C ASN A 2 16.97 -10.75 -7.87
N ASN A 3 16.97 -10.02 -6.75
CA ASN A 3 15.90 -10.13 -5.77
C ASN A 3 14.67 -9.38 -6.31
N LEU A 4 13.49 -9.77 -5.83
CA LEU A 4 12.24 -9.11 -6.16
C LEU A 4 12.12 -7.70 -5.53
N ASP A 5 13.03 -7.33 -4.62
CA ASP A 5 13.14 -6.02 -3.93
C ASP A 5 11.80 -5.52 -3.34
N TYR A 6 11.33 -6.20 -2.29
CA TYR A 6 10.11 -5.83 -1.55
C TYR A 6 10.39 -5.48 -0.08
N GLY A 7 9.72 -4.44 0.40
CA GLY A 7 9.46 -4.22 1.82
C GLY A 7 8.18 -4.92 2.27
N ILE A 8 8.09 -5.22 3.57
CA ILE A 8 6.94 -5.85 4.22
C ILE A 8 6.49 -5.00 5.41
N ILE A 9 5.20 -4.71 5.45
CA ILE A 9 4.54 -4.11 6.61
C ILE A 9 3.50 -5.07 7.17
N GLY A 10 3.23 -5.02 8.47
CA GLY A 10 2.23 -5.85 9.13
C GLY A 10 2.00 -5.48 10.59
N ASN A 11 0.87 -5.91 11.14
CA ASN A 11 0.45 -5.60 12.51
C ASN A 11 -0.01 -6.82 13.31
N CYS A 12 0.48 -8.00 12.94
CA CYS A 12 0.07 -9.32 13.46
C CYS A 12 -1.35 -9.76 13.08
N LYS A 13 -2.13 -8.95 12.36
CA LYS A 13 -3.45 -9.31 11.81
C LYS A 13 -3.37 -9.67 10.32
N SER A 14 -2.65 -8.85 9.56
CA SER A 14 -2.29 -9.10 8.18
C SER A 14 -0.91 -8.51 7.84
N ALA A 15 -0.50 -8.61 6.58
CA ALA A 15 0.68 -7.99 6.02
C ALA A 15 0.49 -7.55 4.57
N ALA A 16 1.32 -6.62 4.12
CA ALA A 16 1.39 -6.19 2.73
C ALA A 16 2.84 -6.18 2.23
N LEU A 17 3.03 -6.48 0.95
CA LEU A 17 4.32 -6.37 0.26
C LEU A 17 4.34 -5.12 -0.61
N ILE A 18 5.35 -4.29 -0.41
CA ILE A 18 5.57 -3.03 -1.12
C ILE A 18 6.82 -3.18 -1.99
N SER A 19 6.70 -3.06 -3.30
CA SER A 19 7.86 -3.13 -4.19
C SER A 19 8.77 -1.91 -4.01
N LYS A 20 10.00 -1.99 -4.51
CA LYS A 20 10.97 -0.88 -4.50
C LYS A 20 10.49 0.45 -5.11
N SER A 21 9.43 0.43 -5.92
CA SER A 21 8.81 1.64 -6.48
C SER A 21 7.71 2.22 -5.59
N GLY A 22 7.41 1.61 -4.43
CA GLY A 22 6.35 2.03 -3.52
C GLY A 22 4.96 1.46 -3.84
N SER A 23 4.84 0.51 -4.78
CA SER A 23 3.56 -0.14 -5.08
C SER A 23 3.23 -1.23 -4.07
N ILE A 24 2.01 -1.22 -3.52
CA ILE A 24 1.50 -2.41 -2.79
C ILE A 24 1.03 -3.41 -3.84
N ASP A 25 1.78 -4.50 -3.95
CA ASP A 25 1.58 -5.53 -4.97
C ASP A 25 0.97 -6.81 -4.39
N TRP A 26 0.97 -6.94 -3.05
CA TRP A 26 0.32 -8.02 -2.33
C TRP A 26 -0.30 -7.51 -1.04
N CYS A 27 -1.57 -7.85 -0.80
CA CYS A 27 -2.21 -7.72 0.50
C CYS A 27 -3.49 -8.55 0.57
N CYS A 28 -3.70 -9.23 1.70
CA CYS A 28 -4.97 -9.87 2.05
C CYS A 28 -5.62 -9.09 3.21
N LEU A 29 -6.91 -8.83 3.13
CA LEU A 29 -7.66 -8.18 4.21
C LEU A 29 -8.99 -8.91 4.45
N PRO A 30 -9.48 -8.97 5.70
CA PRO A 30 -8.89 -8.36 6.89
C PRO A 30 -7.80 -9.20 7.57
N ASN A 31 -7.70 -10.51 7.28
CA ASN A 31 -6.72 -11.41 7.87
C ASN A 31 -5.68 -11.87 6.84
N PHE A 32 -4.56 -12.40 7.33
CA PHE A 32 -3.48 -12.93 6.50
C PHE A 32 -3.93 -14.04 5.52
N ASP A 33 -4.93 -14.83 5.90
CA ASP A 33 -5.53 -15.93 5.13
C ASP A 33 -6.82 -15.54 4.41
N SER A 34 -7.20 -14.26 4.44
CA SER A 34 -8.35 -13.75 3.68
C SER A 34 -8.07 -13.65 2.19
N SER A 35 -9.12 -13.36 1.42
CA SER A 35 -8.98 -13.12 -0.01
C SER A 35 -8.06 -11.92 -0.29
N SER A 36 -7.32 -11.98 -1.39
CA SER A 36 -6.41 -10.90 -1.76
C SER A 36 -7.20 -9.66 -2.19
N VAL A 37 -6.78 -8.48 -1.72
CA VAL A 37 -7.19 -7.18 -2.28
C VAL A 37 -6.23 -6.75 -3.39
N PHE A 38 -4.95 -7.10 -3.25
CA PHE A 38 -3.91 -6.92 -4.26
C PHE A 38 -3.11 -8.21 -4.41
N ALA A 39 -2.82 -8.59 -5.65
CA ALA A 39 -2.14 -9.83 -6.03
C ALA A 39 -1.27 -9.68 -7.28
N LYS A 40 -0.78 -8.46 -7.58
CA LYS A 40 0.09 -8.18 -8.75
C LYS A 40 1.32 -9.09 -8.81
N ILE A 41 1.83 -9.52 -7.66
CA ILE A 41 2.97 -10.46 -7.61
C ILE A 41 2.65 -11.84 -8.21
N LEU A 42 1.37 -12.25 -8.21
CA LEU A 42 0.93 -13.51 -8.82
C LEU A 42 0.53 -13.33 -10.29
N ASP A 43 -0.12 -12.21 -10.62
CA ASP A 43 -0.52 -11.86 -11.99
C ASP A 43 -0.50 -10.33 -12.15
N ASP A 44 0.41 -9.83 -13.01
CA ASP A 44 0.67 -8.41 -13.21
C ASP A 44 -0.51 -7.66 -13.87
N LYS A 45 -1.41 -8.39 -14.54
CA LYS A 45 -2.56 -7.84 -15.26
C LYS A 45 -3.84 -7.95 -14.45
N LYS A 46 -4.05 -9.08 -13.77
CA LYS A 46 -5.30 -9.39 -13.06
C LYS A 46 -5.24 -9.10 -11.57
N GLY A 47 -4.06 -9.14 -10.96
CA GLY A 47 -3.91 -9.12 -9.51
C GLY A 47 -4.20 -7.78 -8.85
N GLY A 48 -4.17 -6.68 -9.59
CA GLY A 48 -4.41 -5.35 -9.01
C GLY A 48 -3.29 -4.88 -8.08
N SER A 49 -3.25 -3.58 -7.81
CA SER A 49 -2.22 -2.95 -6.96
C SER A 49 -2.64 -1.55 -6.51
N PHE A 50 -1.90 -1.01 -5.55
CA PHE A 50 -1.99 0.40 -5.14
C PHE A 50 -0.63 1.06 -5.36
N GLU A 51 -0.52 1.83 -6.45
CA GLU A 51 0.74 2.38 -6.96
C GLU A 51 0.85 3.89 -6.75
N ILE A 52 2.08 4.36 -6.48
CA ILE A 52 2.47 5.77 -6.60
C ILE A 52 3.33 5.87 -7.86
N LEU A 53 2.81 6.57 -8.87
CA LEU A 53 3.44 6.71 -10.17
C LEU A 53 4.09 8.09 -10.30
N VAL A 54 5.40 8.09 -10.45
CA VAL A 54 6.23 9.27 -10.73
C VAL A 54 6.78 9.20 -12.15
N SER A 55 7.28 10.32 -12.67
CA SER A 55 8.04 10.31 -13.93
C SER A 55 9.38 9.59 -13.75
N SER A 56 10.01 9.18 -14.86
CA SER A 56 11.32 8.53 -14.87
C SER A 56 12.46 9.40 -14.34
N ALA A 57 12.21 10.69 -14.08
CA ALA A 57 13.20 11.59 -13.52
C ALA A 57 13.41 11.40 -12.00
N TYR A 58 12.52 10.67 -11.32
CA TYR A 58 12.65 10.40 -9.90
C TYR A 58 13.55 9.20 -9.62
N THR A 59 14.48 9.37 -8.69
CA THR A 59 15.15 8.26 -8.00
C THR A 59 14.29 7.82 -6.83
N ILE A 60 14.12 6.51 -6.67
CA ILE A 60 13.32 5.92 -5.59
C ILE A 60 14.23 5.09 -4.69
N SER A 61 14.09 5.26 -3.38
CA SER A 61 14.81 4.47 -2.39
C SER A 61 13.90 4.07 -1.22
N GLN A 62 14.23 2.97 -0.55
CA GLN A 62 13.44 2.46 0.57
C GLN A 62 14.31 2.21 1.80
N LYS A 63 13.75 2.53 2.97
CA LYS A 63 14.33 2.21 4.27
C LYS A 63 13.23 2.00 5.30
N TYR A 64 13.49 1.16 6.30
CA TYR A 64 12.65 1.15 7.49
C TYR A 64 13.07 2.26 8.45
N ILE A 65 12.12 2.84 9.16
CA ILE A 65 12.44 3.62 10.35
C ILE A 65 13.05 2.66 11.38
N ALA A 66 14.22 3.01 11.91
CA ALA A 66 14.99 2.13 12.78
C ALA A 66 14.14 1.59 13.95
N LYS A 67 14.23 0.28 14.18
CA LYS A 67 13.51 -0.44 15.24
C LYS A 67 11.98 -0.40 15.11
N THR A 68 11.45 -0.20 13.91
CA THR A 68 10.00 -0.25 13.63
C THR A 68 9.72 -1.08 12.39
N ASN A 69 8.45 -1.43 12.20
CA ASN A 69 7.95 -2.00 10.95
C ASN A 69 7.25 -0.92 10.08
N ILE A 70 7.81 0.30 10.06
CA ILE A 70 7.34 1.41 9.24
C ILE A 70 8.29 1.56 8.06
N LEU A 71 7.77 1.42 6.85
CA LEU A 71 8.53 1.52 5.62
C LEU A 71 8.43 2.95 5.06
N VAL A 72 9.56 3.53 4.70
CA VAL A 72 9.64 4.84 4.04
C VAL A 72 10.17 4.63 2.63
N THR A 73 9.35 4.98 1.64
CA THR A 73 9.75 5.06 0.23
C THR A 73 9.96 6.54 -0.11
N GLU A 74 11.22 6.94 -0.34
CA GLU A 74 11.57 8.29 -0.75
C GLU A 74 11.60 8.41 -2.27
N PHE A 75 10.95 9.45 -2.79
CA PHE A 75 10.95 9.82 -4.19
C PHE A 75 11.64 11.19 -4.33
N LYS A 76 12.73 11.24 -5.10
CA LYS A 76 13.50 12.47 -5.30
C LYS A 76 13.87 12.73 -6.75
N ASN A 77 13.62 13.95 -7.23
CA ASN A 77 14.14 14.46 -8.51
C ASN A 77 14.64 15.90 -8.34
N GLY A 78 15.96 16.09 -8.25
CA GLY A 78 16.57 17.41 -8.09
C GLY A 78 16.06 18.12 -6.83
N ASN A 79 15.10 19.04 -7.01
CA ASN A 79 14.50 19.87 -5.96
C ASN A 79 13.22 19.27 -5.36
N ASP A 80 12.54 18.38 -6.08
CA ASP A 80 11.26 17.81 -5.66
C ASP A 80 11.50 16.54 -4.85
N VAL A 81 11.00 16.52 -3.61
CA VAL A 81 11.15 15.38 -2.71
C VAL A 81 9.85 15.14 -1.94
N PHE A 82 9.42 13.88 -1.90
CA PHE A 82 8.36 13.42 -1.01
C PHE A 82 8.60 11.98 -0.55
N GLU A 83 7.98 11.61 0.55
CA GLU A 83 8.04 10.27 1.13
C GLU A 83 6.65 9.63 1.15
N SER A 84 6.55 8.35 0.80
CA SER A 84 5.44 7.49 1.19
C SER A 84 5.85 6.74 2.45
N ILE A 85 5.10 6.94 3.54
CA ILE A 85 5.29 6.26 4.81
C ILE A 85 4.18 5.22 4.95
N ASP A 86 4.54 3.95 4.80
CA ASP A 86 3.63 2.81 4.77
C ASP A 86 3.76 2.00 6.06
N PHE A 87 2.64 1.73 6.74
CA PHE A 87 2.59 0.88 7.94
C PHE A 87 1.19 0.34 8.19
N MET A 88 1.09 -0.72 9.01
CA MET A 88 -0.19 -1.21 9.54
C MET A 88 -0.25 -0.89 11.04
N PRO A 89 -1.31 -0.23 11.54
CA PRO A 89 -1.37 0.18 12.94
C PRO A 89 -1.47 -1.00 13.91
N ARG A 90 -0.80 -0.89 15.07
CA ARG A 90 -0.93 -1.81 16.20
C ARG A 90 -0.93 -0.99 17.49
N TYR A 91 -2.12 -0.76 18.03
CA TYR A 91 -2.32 0.05 19.21
C TYR A 91 -2.23 -0.81 20.46
N LYS A 92 -1.55 -0.30 21.49
CA LYS A 92 -1.51 -0.94 22.81
C LYS A 92 -2.59 -0.32 23.67
N GLU A 93 -3.48 -1.14 24.21
CA GLU A 93 -4.57 -0.71 25.07
C GLU A 93 -4.14 -0.63 26.54
N ALA A 94 -4.96 0.04 27.36
CA ALA A 94 -4.67 0.25 28.78
C ALA A 94 -4.58 -1.05 29.59
N ASP A 95 -5.32 -2.08 29.18
CA ASP A 95 -5.33 -3.42 29.80
C ASP A 95 -4.13 -4.29 29.36
N GLY A 96 -3.24 -3.77 28.52
CA GLY A 96 -2.08 -4.48 27.99
C GLY A 96 -2.38 -5.33 26.75
N SER A 97 -3.62 -5.40 26.30
CA SER A 97 -3.99 -6.00 25.03
C SER A 97 -3.56 -5.12 23.85
N PHE A 98 -3.74 -5.62 22.63
CA PHE A 98 -3.43 -4.89 21.40
C PHE A 98 -4.62 -4.87 20.46
N TYR A 99 -4.95 -3.68 19.96
CA TYR A 99 -5.88 -3.49 18.86
C TYR A 99 -5.09 -3.36 17.55
N ALA A 100 -5.34 -4.30 16.62
CA ALA A 100 -4.69 -4.37 15.31
C ALA A 100 -5.77 -4.33 14.22
N PRO A 101 -6.21 -3.14 13.79
CA PRO A 101 -7.19 -3.02 12.72
C PRO A 101 -6.64 -3.55 11.39
N PRO A 102 -7.49 -4.03 10.46
CA PRO A 102 -7.07 -4.46 9.13
C PRO A 102 -6.79 -3.25 8.20
N ASP A 103 -6.05 -2.27 8.70
CA ASP A 103 -5.81 -1.00 8.03
C ASP A 103 -4.38 -0.93 7.50
N ILE A 104 -4.24 -0.38 6.30
CA ILE A 104 -2.96 0.09 5.76
C ILE A 104 -2.99 1.60 5.77
N ILE A 105 -2.02 2.20 6.47
CA ILE A 105 -1.81 3.64 6.43
C ILE A 105 -0.68 3.93 5.46
N ARG A 106 -1.02 4.71 4.43
CA ARG A 106 -0.08 5.28 3.47
C ARG A 106 -0.11 6.79 3.62
N TYR A 107 0.90 7.33 4.31
CA TYR A 107 1.01 8.76 4.57
C TYR A 107 1.99 9.40 3.58
N ILE A 108 1.48 10.31 2.75
CA ILE A 108 2.31 11.06 1.80
C ILE A 108 2.82 12.32 2.48
N LYS A 109 4.13 12.40 2.64
CA LYS A 109 4.81 13.52 3.29
C LYS A 109 5.59 14.32 2.26
N HIS A 110 5.18 15.57 2.05
CA HIS A 110 5.96 16.53 1.28
C HIS A 110 7.23 16.92 2.03
N ILE A 111 8.36 17.02 1.30
CA ILE A 111 9.66 17.39 1.88
C ILE A 111 10.17 18.70 1.25
N SER A 112 10.19 18.80 -0.08
CA SER A 112 10.65 20.00 -0.79
C SER A 112 10.13 20.08 -2.21
N GLY A 113 10.19 21.28 -2.80
CA GLY A 113 9.81 21.52 -4.19
C GLY A 113 8.30 21.43 -4.43
N ALA A 114 7.92 21.07 -5.65
CA ALA A 114 6.55 20.89 -6.09
C ALA A 114 6.37 19.52 -6.78
N PRO A 115 6.52 18.41 -6.04
CA PRO A 115 6.46 17.08 -6.61
C PRO A 115 5.09 16.79 -7.23
N VAL A 116 5.10 16.12 -8.38
CA VAL A 116 3.90 15.67 -9.09
C VAL A 116 3.97 14.16 -9.25
N PHE A 117 2.92 13.48 -8.82
CA PHE A 117 2.75 12.04 -8.94
C PHE A 117 1.29 11.71 -9.20
N LYS A 118 1.03 10.48 -9.63
CA LYS A 118 -0.33 9.94 -9.79
C LYS A 118 -0.50 8.77 -8.83
N VAL A 119 -1.69 8.66 -8.25
CA VAL A 119 -2.09 7.48 -7.50
C VAL A 119 -2.89 6.57 -8.42
N LYS A 120 -2.47 5.32 -8.54
CA LYS A 120 -3.25 4.27 -9.20
C LYS A 120 -3.80 3.34 -8.13
N TYR A 121 -5.09 3.44 -7.88
CA TYR A 121 -5.82 2.55 -6.98
C TYR A 121 -6.60 1.54 -7.83
N ASN A 122 -6.17 0.27 -7.82
CA ASN A 122 -6.78 -0.81 -8.60
C ASN A 122 -6.87 -2.10 -7.77
N PRO A 123 -7.68 -2.13 -6.70
CA PRO A 123 -7.94 -3.35 -5.95
C PRO A 123 -8.70 -4.37 -6.81
N LYS A 124 -8.45 -5.65 -6.52
CA LYS A 124 -9.10 -6.79 -7.16
C LYS A 124 -9.52 -7.76 -6.07
N LEU A 125 -10.74 -7.54 -5.58
CA LEU A 125 -11.30 -8.25 -4.44
C LEU A 125 -11.54 -9.73 -4.77
N GLU A 126 -11.62 -10.58 -3.75
CA GLU A 126 -11.95 -12.00 -3.91
C GLU A 126 -11.06 -12.72 -4.94
N TYR A 127 -9.76 -12.43 -4.94
CA TYR A 127 -8.79 -12.95 -5.91
C TYR A 127 -9.09 -12.59 -7.37
N ALA A 128 -9.70 -11.43 -7.61
CA ALA A 128 -10.17 -10.99 -8.92
C ALA A 128 -11.19 -11.95 -9.57
N LYS A 129 -11.88 -12.77 -8.76
CA LYS A 129 -12.86 -13.75 -9.25
C LYS A 129 -14.05 -13.07 -9.91
N GLU A 130 -14.51 -11.98 -9.32
CA GLU A 130 -15.59 -11.14 -9.83
C GLU A 130 -15.04 -9.76 -10.21
N GLU A 131 -15.83 -9.01 -10.99
CA GLU A 131 -15.49 -7.62 -11.27
C GLU A 131 -15.53 -6.76 -10.01
N THR A 132 -14.60 -5.82 -9.89
CA THR A 132 -14.55 -4.87 -8.76
C THR A 132 -15.05 -3.52 -9.23
N TYR A 133 -16.13 -3.06 -8.62
CA TYR A 133 -16.77 -1.78 -8.89
C TYR A 133 -16.37 -0.74 -7.85
N PHE A 134 -16.38 0.53 -8.26
CA PHE A 134 -15.99 1.66 -7.42
C PHE A 134 -17.17 2.61 -7.21
N LYS A 135 -17.44 2.91 -5.94
CA LYS A 135 -18.32 4.02 -5.55
C LYS A 135 -17.47 5.11 -4.92
N THR A 136 -17.30 6.20 -5.65
CA THR A 136 -16.53 7.37 -5.20
C THR A 136 -17.43 8.35 -4.48
N THR A 137 -16.95 8.86 -3.36
CA THR A 137 -17.53 9.97 -2.60
C THR A 137 -16.46 11.03 -2.37
N ASP A 138 -16.83 12.18 -1.81
CA ASP A 138 -15.88 13.25 -1.49
C ASP A 138 -14.82 12.82 -0.46
N ASN A 139 -15.13 11.82 0.38
CA ASN A 139 -14.28 11.41 1.50
C ASN A 139 -13.58 10.06 1.29
N TYR A 140 -14.14 9.17 0.46
CA TYR A 140 -13.61 7.82 0.28
C TYR A 140 -14.04 7.20 -1.05
N ILE A 141 -13.28 6.18 -1.46
CA ILE A 141 -13.62 5.26 -2.55
C ILE A 141 -13.98 3.92 -1.93
N LYS A 142 -15.20 3.43 -2.19
CA LYS A 142 -15.64 2.08 -1.79
C LYS A 142 -15.40 1.13 -2.96
N SER A 143 -14.78 -0.01 -2.69
CA SER A 143 -14.59 -1.10 -3.66
C SER A 143 -15.50 -2.27 -3.27
N ILE A 144 -16.27 -2.79 -4.22
CA ILE A 144 -17.27 -3.85 -4.01
C ILE A 144 -17.28 -4.84 -5.19
N THR A 145 -17.72 -6.07 -4.96
CA THR A 145 -17.92 -7.10 -6.00
C THR A 145 -19.39 -7.29 -6.38
N ASP A 146 -20.31 -6.66 -5.65
CA ASP A 146 -21.76 -6.73 -5.85
C ASP A 146 -22.26 -5.31 -6.09
N GLU A 147 -22.64 -4.98 -7.34
CA GLU A 147 -23.07 -3.61 -7.72
C GLU A 147 -24.25 -3.10 -6.88
N ASP A 148 -25.07 -4.01 -6.34
CA ASP A 148 -26.28 -3.69 -5.60
C ASP A 148 -26.04 -3.38 -4.10
N LYS A 149 -24.77 -3.38 -3.61
CA LYS A 149 -24.42 -3.20 -2.17
C LYS A 149 -23.49 -2.04 -1.79
#